data_AF-A0A7C2JZY3-F1
#
_entry.id   AF-A0A7C2JZY3-F1
#
_cell.length_a   1.000
_cell.length_b   1.000
_cell.length_c   1.000
_cell.angle_alpha   90.00
_cell.angle_beta   90.00
_cell.angle_gamma   90.00
#
_symmetry.space_group_name_H-M   'P 1'
#
loop_
_entity.id
_entity.type
_entity.pdbx_description
1 polymer ?
#
loop_
_entity_poly.entity_id
_entity_poly.type
_entity_poly.pdbx_seq_one_letter_code
_entity_poly.pdbx_strand_id
1 'polypeptide(L)'
;MRLATAIWLTTTLAWWSGAAVSAQEATPTGPMSVRELADWIDAQFAVVWETSHVAAPPVVDDATFLKRAYLDLSGTLAPVSQAREFLDYNGDHKRLLLIERLLNETRRPDRHAERTAAHWATLWRRMMVPGNTPEAQMAVALEPWLKEQFARNVPYDQLVRQLLTARSSDATTQRPVPGLGGMMAGGPTLFYQAIGGKPENAASSVSRMFLGVRIGCAECHDHPFASWKQKDFWGMAA
;
A
#
# COMPACT_ATOMS: atom_id res chain seq x y z
N MET A 1 -30.96 36.00 58.44
CA MET A 1 -32.23 35.49 57.89
C MET A 1 -31.99 35.14 56.42
N ARG A 2 -32.30 33.90 56.03
CA ARG A 2 -32.11 33.21 54.73
C ARG A 2 -30.74 32.53 54.47
N LEU A 3 -30.75 31.23 54.73
CA LEU A 3 -29.90 30.15 54.21
C LEU A 3 -30.16 29.91 52.71
N ALA A 4 -29.14 29.45 51.95
CA ALA A 4 -29.19 28.29 51.03
C ALA A 4 -27.81 28.09 50.33
N THR A 5 -27.06 27.01 50.60
CA THR A 5 -26.98 25.74 49.83
C THR A 5 -26.27 25.92 48.47
N ALA A 6 -24.95 25.72 48.36
CA ALA A 6 -24.24 24.46 48.05
C ALA A 6 -24.41 23.97 46.58
N ILE A 7 -23.30 23.56 45.95
CA ILE A 7 -23.08 22.28 45.20
C ILE A 7 -22.20 22.43 43.92
N TRP A 8 -20.98 21.87 44.06
CA TRP A 8 -20.16 21.05 43.15
C TRP A 8 -19.40 21.62 41.93
N LEU A 9 -18.07 21.44 42.05
CA LEU A 9 -17.13 20.96 41.04
C LEU A 9 -17.77 20.25 39.83
N THR A 10 -17.47 20.74 38.63
CA THR A 10 -17.34 19.89 37.45
C THR A 10 -16.03 20.18 36.74
N THR A 11 -15.14 19.21 36.87
CA THR A 11 -14.00 18.90 36.02
C THR A 11 -14.30 19.09 34.53
N THR A 12 -13.58 19.96 33.85
CA THR A 12 -13.34 19.78 32.41
C THR A 12 -12.08 18.94 32.26
N LEU A 13 -12.23 17.61 32.44
CA LEU A 13 -11.37 16.69 31.72
C LEU A 13 -11.65 16.95 30.23
N ALA A 14 -10.72 17.60 29.55
CA ALA A 14 -10.68 17.56 28.10
C ALA A 14 -10.30 16.12 27.72
N TRP A 15 -11.32 15.31 27.47
CA TRP A 15 -11.14 14.00 26.85
C TRP A 15 -10.53 14.25 25.48
N TRP A 16 -9.27 13.85 25.35
CA TRP A 16 -8.62 13.64 24.06
C TRP A 16 -9.36 12.49 23.36
N SER A 17 -10.49 12.79 22.74
CA SER A 17 -11.03 11.92 21.71
C SER A 17 -10.06 12.05 20.53
N GLY A 18 -9.16 11.09 20.41
CA GLY A 18 -8.64 10.71 19.10
C GLY A 18 -9.87 10.41 18.26
N ALA A 19 -10.32 11.41 17.50
CA ALA A 19 -11.32 11.21 16.49
C ALA A 19 -10.66 10.25 15.50
N ALA A 20 -10.98 8.96 15.63
CA ALA A 20 -11.03 8.12 14.47
C ALA A 20 -11.96 8.86 13.51
N VAL A 21 -11.37 9.54 12.53
CA VAL A 21 -12.12 10.07 11.39
C VAL A 21 -12.61 8.83 10.66
N SER A 22 -13.76 8.32 11.11
CA SER A 22 -14.52 7.32 10.39
C SER A 22 -15.05 8.06 9.18
N ALA A 23 -14.37 7.90 8.04
CA ALA A 23 -14.87 8.34 6.76
C ALA A 23 -16.15 7.53 6.50
N GLN A 24 -17.29 8.13 6.87
CA GLN A 24 -18.58 7.47 6.97
C GLN A 24 -19.35 7.61 5.64
N GLU A 25 -18.74 7.14 4.55
CA GLU A 25 -19.53 6.64 3.42
C GLU A 25 -19.30 5.14 3.31
N ALA A 26 -20.37 4.38 3.05
CA ALA A 26 -20.26 2.95 2.83
C ALA A 26 -19.27 2.70 1.68
N THR A 27 -18.28 1.83 1.92
CA THR A 27 -17.37 1.39 0.86
C THR A 27 -18.21 0.95 -0.34
N PRO A 28 -17.95 1.47 -1.55
CA PRO A 28 -18.69 1.09 -2.73
C PRO A 28 -18.72 -0.43 -2.88
N THR A 29 -19.92 -1.02 -2.95
CA THR A 29 -20.09 -2.48 -3.00
C THR A 29 -20.18 -3.05 -4.41
N GLY A 30 -20.02 -2.20 -5.44
CA GLY A 30 -20.15 -2.56 -6.84
C GLY A 30 -18.95 -2.08 -7.67
N PRO A 31 -18.81 -2.58 -8.92
CA PRO A 31 -17.75 -2.16 -9.81
C PRO A 31 -17.90 -0.67 -10.14
N MET A 32 -16.82 0.08 -9.97
CA MET A 32 -16.72 1.49 -10.33
C MET A 32 -15.80 1.64 -11.54
N SER A 33 -16.07 2.63 -12.39
CA SER A 33 -15.07 3.10 -13.34
C SER A 33 -13.87 3.72 -12.61
N VAL A 34 -12.73 3.81 -13.29
CA VAL A 34 -11.51 4.43 -12.73
C VAL A 34 -11.77 5.86 -12.26
N ARG A 35 -12.61 6.62 -12.99
CA ARG A 35 -12.95 8.00 -12.63
C ARG A 35 -13.83 8.05 -11.39
N GLU A 36 -14.90 7.25 -11.33
CA GLU A 36 -15.77 7.20 -10.15
C GLU A 36 -14.98 6.78 -8.91
N LEU A 37 -14.05 5.83 -9.03
CA LEU A 37 -13.20 5.42 -7.92
C LEU A 37 -12.27 6.56 -7.46
N ALA A 38 -11.66 7.30 -8.39
CA ALA A 38 -10.81 8.44 -8.07
C ALA A 38 -11.62 9.55 -7.36
N ASP A 39 -12.80 9.88 -7.89
CA ASP A 39 -13.68 10.90 -7.30
C ASP A 39 -14.13 10.49 -5.89
N TRP A 40 -14.40 9.19 -5.66
CA TRP A 40 -14.72 8.67 -4.33
C TRP A 40 -13.54 8.77 -3.36
N ILE A 41 -12.32 8.43 -3.80
CA ILE A 41 -11.10 8.58 -3.00
C ILE A 41 -10.87 10.05 -2.63
N ASP A 42 -11.02 10.97 -3.58
CA ASP A 42 -10.88 12.40 -3.35
C ASP A 42 -11.92 12.91 -2.34
N ALA A 43 -13.15 12.41 -2.40
CA ALA A 43 -14.18 12.70 -1.40
C ALA A 43 -13.78 12.23 0.01
N GLN A 44 -13.15 11.06 0.14
CA GLN A 44 -12.64 10.60 1.45
C GLN A 44 -11.53 11.50 1.99
N PHE A 45 -10.63 12.00 1.14
CA PHE A 45 -9.60 12.96 1.55
C PHE A 45 -10.18 14.30 1.96
N ALA A 46 -11.22 14.78 1.26
CA ALA A 46 -11.90 16.03 1.60
C ALA A 46 -12.45 16.00 3.04
N VAL A 47 -13.07 14.89 3.45
CA VAL A 47 -13.55 14.69 4.84
C VAL A 47 -12.39 14.78 5.84
N VAL A 48 -11.25 14.14 5.55
CA VAL A 48 -10.08 14.17 6.43
C VAL A 48 -9.50 15.58 6.54
N TRP A 49 -9.41 16.33 5.44
CA TRP A 49 -8.91 17.70 5.43
C TRP A 49 -9.81 18.65 6.22
N GLU A 50 -11.13 18.57 6.03
CA GLU A 50 -12.10 19.38 6.74
C GLU A 50 -12.05 19.12 8.26
N THR A 51 -12.14 17.85 8.66
CA THR A 51 -12.10 17.46 10.08
C THR A 51 -10.76 17.79 10.75
N SER A 52 -9.66 17.74 10.00
CA SER A 52 -8.32 18.09 10.50
C SER A 52 -8.01 19.60 10.41
N HIS A 53 -8.93 20.42 9.89
CA HIS A 53 -8.73 21.86 9.64
C HIS A 53 -7.49 22.13 8.76
N VAL A 54 -7.23 21.26 7.79
CA VAL A 54 -6.15 21.37 6.82
C VAL A 54 -6.74 21.81 5.48
N ALA A 55 -6.13 22.81 4.83
CA ALA A 55 -6.56 23.22 3.50
C ALA A 55 -6.23 22.15 2.46
N ALA A 56 -7.16 21.91 1.52
CA ALA A 56 -6.91 21.02 0.39
C ALA A 56 -5.73 21.53 -0.46
N PRO A 57 -4.80 20.65 -0.86
CA PRO A 57 -3.68 21.06 -1.70
C PRO A 57 -4.16 21.47 -3.11
N PRO A 58 -3.51 22.46 -3.74
CA PRO A 58 -3.85 22.84 -5.10
C PRO A 58 -3.49 21.72 -6.10
N VAL A 59 -4.20 21.69 -7.23
CA VAL A 59 -3.86 20.82 -8.35
C VAL A 59 -2.47 21.21 -8.89
N VAL A 60 -1.59 20.22 -9.02
CA VAL A 60 -0.23 20.43 -9.52
C VAL A 60 -0.21 20.68 -11.04
N ASP A 61 0.81 21.38 -11.51
CA ASP A 61 1.07 21.57 -12.94
C ASP A 61 1.44 20.26 -13.66
N ASP A 62 1.43 20.28 -14.99
CA ASP A 62 1.67 19.11 -15.83
C ASP A 62 3.09 18.54 -15.75
N ALA A 63 4.11 19.39 -15.57
CA ALA A 63 5.49 18.92 -15.43
C ALA A 63 5.69 18.20 -14.09
N THR A 64 5.10 18.74 -13.02
CA THR A 64 5.08 18.12 -11.70
C THR A 64 4.30 16.80 -11.73
N PHE A 65 3.12 16.79 -12.37
CA PHE A 65 2.32 15.57 -12.55
C PHE A 65 3.10 14.49 -13.32
N LEU A 66 3.70 14.84 -14.46
CA LEU A 66 4.50 13.93 -15.28
C LEU A 66 5.61 13.28 -14.47
N LYS A 67 6.37 14.08 -13.72
CA LYS A 67 7.45 13.58 -12.87
C LYS A 67 6.93 12.60 -11.81
N ARG A 68 5.84 12.94 -11.12
CA ARG A 68 5.23 12.07 -10.10
C ARG A 68 4.73 10.76 -10.71
N ALA A 69 3.96 10.84 -11.80
CA ALA A 69 3.42 9.66 -12.47
C ALA A 69 4.51 8.66 -12.89
N TYR A 70 5.63 9.12 -13.45
CA TYR A 70 6.73 8.23 -13.84
C TYR A 70 7.46 7.62 -12.63
N LEU A 71 7.69 8.40 -11.59
CA LEU A 71 8.36 7.91 -10.38
C LEU A 71 7.48 6.93 -9.62
N ASP A 72 6.19 7.23 -9.49
CA ASP A 72 5.23 6.44 -8.71
C ASP A 72 4.83 5.15 -9.44
N LEU A 73 4.65 5.21 -10.77
CA LEU A 73 4.20 4.04 -11.52
C LEU A 73 5.35 3.17 -12.04
N SER A 74 6.44 3.78 -12.50
CA SER A 74 7.54 3.06 -13.14
C SER A 74 8.89 3.16 -12.44
N GLY A 75 9.01 3.95 -11.36
CA GLY A 75 10.26 4.11 -10.62
C GLY A 75 11.37 4.85 -11.38
N THR A 76 11.06 5.54 -12.48
CA THR A 76 12.03 6.22 -13.33
C THR A 76 11.58 7.64 -13.67
N LEU A 77 12.40 8.38 -14.40
CA LEU A 77 11.99 9.66 -15.00
C LEU A 77 11.52 9.45 -16.44
N ALA A 78 10.65 10.34 -16.90
CA ALA A 78 10.22 10.37 -18.29
C ALA A 78 11.43 10.58 -19.23
N PRO A 79 11.58 9.78 -20.30
CA PRO A 79 12.49 10.11 -21.38
C PRO A 79 12.18 11.50 -21.95
N VAL A 80 13.21 12.26 -22.33
CA VAL A 80 13.06 13.64 -22.82
C VAL A 80 12.05 13.76 -23.96
N SER A 81 12.02 12.79 -24.87
CA SER A 81 11.06 12.75 -25.98
C SER A 81 9.61 12.60 -25.51
N GLN A 82 9.35 11.71 -24.55
CA GLN A 82 8.02 11.48 -23.98
C GLN A 82 7.58 12.67 -23.11
N ALA A 83 8.52 13.33 -22.43
CA ALA A 83 8.23 14.53 -21.68
C ALA A 83 7.78 15.68 -22.58
N ARG A 84 8.49 15.92 -23.70
CA ARG A 84 8.08 16.92 -24.69
C ARG A 84 6.71 16.59 -25.30
N GLU A 85 6.52 15.34 -25.75
CA GLU A 85 5.24 14.87 -26.28
C GLU A 85 4.09 15.15 -25.30
N PHE A 86 4.29 14.83 -24.02
CA PHE A 86 3.28 15.10 -23.00
C PHE A 86 3.09 16.61 -22.81
N LEU A 87 4.14 17.39 -22.57
CA LEU A 87 4.01 18.81 -22.25
C LEU A 87 3.38 19.62 -23.40
N ASP A 88 3.65 19.26 -24.65
CA ASP A 88 3.11 19.94 -25.84
C ASP A 88 1.67 19.48 -26.19
N TYR A 89 1.19 18.38 -25.62
CA TYR A 89 -0.16 17.86 -25.86
C TYR A 89 -1.22 18.65 -25.08
N ASN A 90 -2.25 19.16 -25.80
CA ASN A 90 -3.34 19.96 -25.25
C ASN A 90 -4.72 19.30 -25.38
N GLY A 91 -4.78 17.97 -25.55
CA GLY A 91 -6.05 17.26 -25.65
C GLY A 91 -6.67 16.93 -24.29
N ASP A 92 -7.99 16.70 -24.30
CA ASP A 92 -8.71 16.23 -23.13
C ASP A 92 -8.13 14.89 -22.63
N HIS A 93 -8.27 14.61 -21.34
CA HIS A 93 -7.82 13.36 -20.73
C HIS A 93 -6.31 13.07 -20.83
N LYS A 94 -5.48 14.05 -21.20
CA LYS A 94 -4.01 13.99 -21.23
C LYS A 94 -3.36 13.15 -20.13
N ARG A 95 -3.73 13.42 -18.87
CA ARG A 95 -3.19 12.72 -17.69
C ARG A 95 -3.61 11.25 -17.61
N LEU A 96 -4.87 10.96 -17.93
CA LEU A 96 -5.40 9.60 -17.97
C LEU A 96 -4.69 8.78 -19.06
N LEU A 97 -4.53 9.35 -20.26
CA LEU A 97 -3.82 8.69 -21.36
C LEU A 97 -2.36 8.38 -21.03
N LEU A 98 -1.69 9.26 -20.27
CA LEU A 98 -0.36 8.98 -19.75
C LEU A 98 -0.37 7.79 -18.78
N ILE A 99 -1.30 7.79 -17.81
CA ILE A 99 -1.43 6.69 -16.83
C ILE A 99 -1.69 5.36 -17.54
N GLU A 100 -2.63 5.34 -18.49
CA GLU A 100 -2.91 4.15 -19.31
C GLU A 100 -1.67 3.68 -20.07
N ARG A 101 -0.88 4.59 -20.63
CA ARG A 101 0.38 4.26 -21.32
C ARG A 101 1.41 3.64 -20.37
N LEU A 102 1.50 4.12 -19.13
CA LEU A 102 2.45 3.61 -18.13
C LEU A 102 2.04 2.26 -17.55
N LEU A 103 0.73 2.01 -17.43
CA LEU A 103 0.18 0.80 -16.82
C LEU A 103 -0.08 -0.33 -17.82
N ASN A 104 -0.43 -0.03 -19.07
CA ASN A 104 -1.06 -1.02 -19.94
C ASN A 104 -0.05 -1.76 -20.84
N GLU A 105 -0.12 -3.10 -20.83
CA GLU A 105 0.79 -4.01 -21.53
C GLU A 105 0.36 -4.30 -22.99
N THR A 106 -0.85 -3.91 -23.40
CA THR A 106 -1.49 -4.50 -24.59
C THR A 106 -1.54 -3.66 -25.87
N ARG A 107 -1.18 -2.37 -25.87
CA ARG A 107 -1.36 -1.53 -27.08
C ARG A 107 -0.08 -1.02 -27.74
N ARG A 108 1.08 -1.14 -27.09
CA ARG A 108 2.35 -0.74 -27.67
C ARG A 108 3.48 -1.68 -27.21
N PRO A 109 4.49 -1.94 -28.04
CA PRO A 109 5.68 -2.72 -27.67
C PRO A 109 6.62 -1.98 -26.70
N ASP A 110 6.13 -0.94 -26.00
CA ASP A 110 6.95 -0.19 -25.06
C ASP A 110 7.11 -0.95 -23.74
N ARG A 111 8.34 -1.00 -23.24
CA ARG A 111 8.70 -1.69 -21.99
C ARG A 111 8.11 -1.04 -20.73
N HIS A 112 7.07 -0.21 -20.83
CA HIS A 112 6.48 0.52 -19.70
C HIS A 112 5.79 -0.43 -18.74
N ALA A 113 4.87 -1.27 -19.21
CA ALA A 113 4.21 -2.26 -18.36
C ALA A 113 5.21 -3.21 -17.68
N GLU A 114 6.23 -3.68 -18.41
CA GLU A 114 7.29 -4.51 -17.83
C GLU A 114 8.06 -3.77 -16.72
N ARG A 115 8.41 -2.50 -16.95
CA ARG A 115 9.09 -1.64 -15.96
C ARG A 115 8.20 -1.37 -14.75
N THR A 116 6.94 -1.04 -14.96
CA THR A 116 5.92 -0.86 -13.93
C THR A 116 5.82 -2.13 -13.09
N ALA A 117 5.59 -3.29 -13.69
CA ALA A 117 5.50 -4.56 -12.97
C ALA A 117 6.77 -4.88 -12.16
N ALA A 118 7.96 -4.63 -12.73
CA ALA A 118 9.23 -4.80 -12.03
C ALA A 118 9.38 -3.81 -10.86
N HIS A 119 9.04 -2.54 -11.07
CA HIS A 119 9.08 -1.49 -10.05
C HIS A 119 8.18 -1.85 -8.86
N TRP A 120 6.92 -2.20 -9.13
CA TRP A 120 5.96 -2.60 -8.11
C TRP A 120 6.38 -3.87 -7.39
N ALA A 121 6.96 -4.85 -8.10
CA ALA A 121 7.51 -6.05 -7.47
C ALA A 121 8.62 -5.75 -6.45
N THR A 122 9.60 -4.92 -6.83
CA THR A 122 10.68 -4.51 -5.93
C THR A 122 10.14 -3.66 -4.77
N LEU A 123 9.23 -2.72 -5.04
CA LEU A 123 8.61 -1.86 -4.02
C LEU A 123 7.85 -2.71 -2.99
N TRP A 124 6.98 -3.61 -3.44
CA TRP A 124 6.21 -4.49 -2.56
C TRP A 124 7.10 -5.42 -1.76
N ARG A 125 8.10 -6.05 -2.38
CA ARG A 125 9.05 -6.90 -1.65
C ARG A 125 9.73 -6.13 -0.52
N ARG A 126 10.18 -4.90 -0.76
CA ARG A 126 10.79 -4.03 0.27
C ARG A 126 9.81 -3.64 1.37
N MET A 127 8.54 -3.43 1.03
CA MET A 127 7.49 -3.13 2.02
C MET A 127 7.13 -4.36 2.86
N MET A 128 7.07 -5.54 2.24
CA MET A 128 6.75 -6.81 2.88
C MET A 128 7.88 -7.25 3.82
N VAL A 129 9.12 -7.22 3.33
CA VAL A 129 10.31 -7.66 4.05
C VAL A 129 11.32 -6.51 4.13
N PRO A 130 11.15 -5.58 5.09
CA PRO A 130 12.05 -4.46 5.27
C PRO A 130 13.38 -4.91 5.90
N GLY A 131 14.43 -4.10 5.71
CA GLY A 131 15.75 -4.35 6.29
C GLY A 131 16.71 -5.04 5.32
N ASN A 132 17.87 -5.46 5.85
CA ASN A 132 18.97 -6.03 5.07
C ASN A 132 19.59 -7.27 5.76
N THR A 133 18.77 -8.02 6.51
CA THR A 133 19.22 -9.29 7.10
C THR A 133 19.41 -10.35 6.00
N PRO A 134 20.15 -11.44 6.27
CA PRO A 134 20.27 -12.55 5.31
C PRO A 134 18.90 -13.08 4.84
N GLU A 135 17.93 -13.19 5.75
CA GLU A 135 16.56 -13.62 5.44
C GLU A 135 15.84 -12.60 4.53
N ALA A 136 16.04 -11.30 4.76
CA ALA A 136 15.50 -10.26 3.90
C ALA A 136 16.14 -10.24 2.50
N GLN A 137 17.42 -10.61 2.39
CA GLN A 137 18.08 -10.79 1.09
C GLN A 137 17.47 -11.96 0.30
N MET A 138 17.01 -13.01 0.99
CA MET A 138 16.28 -14.11 0.33
C MET A 138 14.97 -13.65 -0.30
N ALA A 139 14.35 -12.59 0.21
CA ALA A 139 13.10 -12.05 -0.33
C ALA A 139 13.23 -11.54 -1.78
N VAL A 140 14.45 -11.27 -2.29
CA VAL A 140 14.63 -10.88 -3.70
C VAL A 140 14.15 -11.98 -4.66
N ALA A 141 14.20 -13.25 -4.24
CA ALA A 141 13.64 -14.35 -5.03
C ALA A 141 12.11 -14.34 -5.12
N LEU A 142 11.41 -13.52 -4.34
CA LEU A 142 9.95 -13.30 -4.47
C LEU A 142 9.61 -12.32 -5.60
N GLU A 143 10.54 -11.42 -5.98
CA GLU A 143 10.28 -10.38 -6.97
C GLU A 143 9.82 -10.91 -8.34
N PRO A 144 10.37 -12.03 -8.89
CA PRO A 144 9.87 -12.59 -10.15
C PRO A 144 8.39 -13.02 -10.09
N TRP A 145 7.97 -13.62 -8.98
CA TRP A 145 6.56 -14.00 -8.79
C TRP A 145 5.67 -12.75 -8.67
N LEU A 146 6.07 -11.76 -7.86
CA LEU A 146 5.35 -10.49 -7.75
C LEU A 146 5.25 -9.77 -9.10
N LYS A 147 6.34 -9.71 -9.86
CA LYS A 147 6.37 -9.10 -11.20
C LYS A 147 5.35 -9.76 -12.12
N GLU A 148 5.23 -11.08 -12.07
CA GLU A 148 4.24 -11.82 -12.85
C GLU A 148 2.80 -11.50 -12.42
N GLN A 149 2.54 -11.38 -11.12
CA GLN A 149 1.22 -10.98 -10.62
C GLN A 149 0.85 -9.56 -11.08
N PHE A 150 1.80 -8.61 -11.02
CA PHE A 150 1.57 -7.24 -11.46
C PHE A 150 1.42 -7.13 -12.98
N ALA A 151 2.25 -7.82 -13.76
CA ALA A 151 2.15 -7.83 -15.23
C ALA A 151 0.79 -8.37 -15.68
N ARG A 152 0.30 -9.43 -15.04
CA ARG A 152 -1.03 -10.00 -15.30
C ARG A 152 -2.19 -9.17 -14.74
N ASN A 153 -1.91 -8.05 -14.07
CA ASN A 153 -2.89 -7.22 -13.39
C ASN A 153 -3.81 -8.05 -12.48
N VAL A 154 -3.22 -8.95 -11.69
CA VAL A 154 -3.98 -9.82 -10.79
C VAL A 154 -4.71 -8.96 -9.75
N PRO A 155 -6.02 -9.18 -9.53
CA PRO A 155 -6.78 -8.43 -8.54
C PRO A 155 -6.15 -8.49 -7.15
N TYR A 156 -6.17 -7.38 -6.43
CA TYR A 156 -5.53 -7.23 -5.13
C TYR A 156 -5.97 -8.32 -4.13
N ASP A 157 -7.26 -8.62 -4.06
CA ASP A 157 -7.83 -9.65 -3.19
C ASP A 157 -7.27 -11.05 -3.51
N GLN A 158 -7.08 -11.36 -4.80
CA GLN A 158 -6.50 -12.62 -5.25
C GLN A 158 -4.99 -12.68 -4.96
N LEU A 159 -4.26 -11.58 -5.16
CA LEU A 159 -2.84 -11.47 -4.84
C LEU A 159 -2.60 -11.69 -3.33
N VAL A 160 -3.35 -10.98 -2.50
CA VAL A 160 -3.25 -11.09 -1.03
C VAL A 160 -3.66 -12.49 -0.58
N ARG A 161 -4.74 -13.05 -1.12
CA ARG A 161 -5.16 -14.43 -0.81
C ARG A 161 -4.05 -15.43 -1.14
N GLN A 162 -3.46 -15.36 -2.33
CA GLN A 162 -2.36 -16.24 -2.73
C GLN A 162 -1.16 -16.13 -1.79
N LEU A 163 -0.84 -14.93 -1.29
CA LEU A 163 0.20 -14.73 -0.30
C LEU A 163 -0.16 -15.34 1.05
N LEU A 164 -1.35 -15.04 1.58
CA LEU A 164 -1.74 -15.43 2.94
C LEU A 164 -2.10 -16.91 3.07
N THR A 165 -2.52 -17.56 1.99
CA THR A 165 -2.88 -18.99 2.00
C THR A 165 -1.81 -19.88 1.35
N ALA A 166 -0.60 -19.34 1.12
CA ALA A 166 0.48 -20.04 0.43
C ALA A 166 0.89 -21.33 1.16
N ARG A 167 1.01 -22.41 0.41
CA ARG A 167 1.46 -23.74 0.87
C ARG A 167 2.79 -24.09 0.22
N SER A 168 3.53 -25.02 0.80
CA SER A 168 4.81 -25.49 0.24
C SER A 168 4.71 -25.97 -1.22
N SER A 169 3.54 -26.47 -1.64
CA SER A 169 3.22 -26.82 -3.03
C SER A 169 3.20 -25.65 -4.00
N ASP A 170 3.04 -24.42 -3.49
CA ASP A 170 2.85 -23.21 -4.29
C ASP A 170 4.21 -22.54 -4.63
N ALA A 171 5.32 -23.26 -4.51
CA ALA A 171 6.63 -22.79 -4.94
C ALA A 171 6.69 -22.75 -6.48
N THR A 172 6.54 -21.56 -7.07
CA THR A 172 6.08 -21.46 -8.46
C THR A 172 7.13 -21.43 -9.56
N THR A 173 8.44 -21.47 -9.31
CA THR A 173 9.38 -21.36 -10.44
C THR A 173 10.74 -22.00 -10.24
N GLN A 174 11.14 -22.93 -11.11
CA GLN A 174 12.55 -23.29 -11.29
C GLN A 174 13.24 -22.33 -12.27
N ARG A 175 13.09 -21.01 -12.07
CA ARG A 175 13.76 -19.99 -12.89
C ARG A 175 14.87 -19.31 -12.10
N PRO A 176 16.08 -19.14 -12.64
CA PRO A 176 17.11 -18.34 -11.99
C PRO A 176 16.68 -16.88 -11.86
N VAL A 177 17.05 -16.22 -10.76
CA VAL A 177 16.93 -14.77 -10.60
C VAL A 177 18.13 -14.10 -11.28
N PRO A 178 17.93 -13.25 -12.31
CA PRO A 178 19.03 -12.61 -13.02
C PRO A 178 19.95 -11.81 -12.08
N GLY A 179 21.26 -11.98 -12.21
CA GLY A 179 22.25 -11.21 -11.44
C GLY A 179 22.49 -11.69 -10.00
N LEU A 180 21.85 -12.77 -9.54
CA LEU A 180 21.97 -13.27 -8.15
C LEU A 180 22.58 -14.69 -8.06
N GLY A 181 23.56 -14.99 -8.91
CA GLY A 181 24.47 -16.12 -8.71
C GLY A 181 23.82 -17.48 -8.42
N GLY A 182 22.89 -17.93 -9.27
CA GLY A 182 22.25 -19.25 -9.15
C GLY A 182 21.06 -19.33 -8.20
N MET A 183 20.65 -18.22 -7.58
CA MET A 183 19.41 -18.15 -6.80
C MET A 183 18.20 -18.45 -7.69
N MET A 184 17.29 -19.30 -7.20
CA MET A 184 16.06 -19.64 -7.90
C MET A 184 14.91 -18.76 -7.40
N ALA A 185 14.06 -18.30 -8.33
CA ALA A 185 12.86 -17.57 -8.04
C ALA A 185 11.90 -18.44 -7.22
N GLY A 186 11.34 -17.89 -6.14
CA GLY A 186 10.38 -18.61 -5.32
C GLY A 186 8.95 -18.12 -5.51
N GLY A 187 8.02 -18.87 -4.92
CA GLY A 187 6.60 -18.52 -4.90
C GLY A 187 6.20 -17.70 -3.67
N PRO A 188 4.89 -17.51 -3.45
CA PRO A 188 4.36 -16.68 -2.37
C PRO A 188 4.77 -17.16 -0.97
N THR A 189 5.13 -18.44 -0.79
CA THR A 189 5.66 -18.99 0.47
C THR A 189 6.94 -18.32 0.95
N LEU A 190 7.74 -17.74 0.03
CA LEU A 190 8.95 -17.00 0.39
C LEU A 190 8.65 -15.81 1.29
N PHE A 191 7.45 -15.22 1.23
CA PHE A 191 7.08 -14.12 2.13
C PHE A 191 7.22 -14.55 3.59
N TYR A 192 6.66 -15.70 3.96
CA TYR A 192 6.74 -16.23 5.33
C TYR A 192 8.16 -16.66 5.71
N GLN A 193 8.90 -17.27 4.78
CA GLN A 193 10.28 -17.68 5.03
C GLN A 193 11.21 -16.49 5.27
N ALA A 194 11.06 -15.42 4.47
CA ALA A 194 11.89 -14.23 4.55
C ALA A 194 11.61 -13.37 5.79
N ILE A 195 10.45 -13.52 6.43
CA ILE A 195 10.15 -12.96 7.75
C ILE A 195 10.47 -13.94 8.89
N GLY A 196 11.22 -15.01 8.63
CA GLY A 196 11.71 -15.95 9.65
C GLY A 196 10.75 -17.08 10.02
N GLY A 197 9.59 -17.20 9.36
CA GLY A 197 8.66 -18.32 9.53
C GLY A 197 8.00 -18.41 10.90
N LYS A 198 8.04 -17.33 11.70
CA LYS A 198 7.46 -17.30 13.04
C LYS A 198 6.08 -16.64 13.07
N PRO A 199 5.12 -17.14 13.87
CA PRO A 199 3.78 -16.58 13.91
C PRO A 199 3.73 -15.09 14.33
N GLU A 200 4.59 -14.66 15.26
CA GLU A 200 4.70 -13.26 15.70
C GLU A 200 5.12 -12.32 14.56
N ASN A 201 6.07 -12.75 13.72
CA ASN A 201 6.54 -11.98 12.57
C ASN A 201 5.46 -11.91 11.48
N ALA A 202 4.69 -12.99 11.31
CA ALA A 202 3.55 -13.02 10.40
C ALA A 202 2.45 -12.05 10.86
N ALA A 203 2.03 -12.09 12.12
CA ALA A 203 1.02 -11.18 12.67
C ALA A 203 1.42 -9.70 12.48
N SER A 204 2.67 -9.36 12.80
CA SER A 204 3.21 -8.01 12.64
C SER A 204 3.29 -7.58 11.17
N SER A 205 3.83 -8.45 10.29
CA SER A 205 4.04 -8.13 8.88
C SER A 205 2.73 -8.05 8.10
N VAL A 206 1.81 -8.99 8.32
CA VAL A 206 0.49 -9.03 7.65
C VAL A 206 -0.36 -7.83 8.07
N SER A 207 -0.43 -7.52 9.38
CA SER A 207 -1.14 -6.33 9.85
C SER A 207 -0.64 -5.06 9.21
N ARG A 208 0.69 -4.89 9.19
CA ARG A 208 1.31 -3.68 8.66
C ARG A 208 1.12 -3.55 7.16
N MET A 209 1.30 -4.65 6.41
CA MET A 209 1.28 -4.65 4.96
C MET A 209 -0.13 -4.56 4.37
N PHE A 210 -1.09 -5.29 4.95
CA PHE A 210 -2.41 -5.47 4.33
C PHE A 210 -3.54 -4.80 5.09
N LEU A 211 -3.38 -4.53 6.38
CA LEU A 211 -4.40 -3.85 7.19
C LEU A 211 -4.04 -2.39 7.50
N GLY A 212 -2.81 -1.94 7.18
CA GLY A 212 -2.32 -0.62 7.54
C GLY A 212 -2.15 -0.41 9.05
N VAL A 213 -2.17 -1.50 9.83
CA VAL A 213 -2.14 -1.47 11.30
C VAL A 213 -0.78 -1.92 11.80
N ARG A 214 -0.16 -1.13 12.69
CA ARG A 214 1.09 -1.51 13.36
C ARG A 214 0.81 -2.20 14.70
N ILE A 215 0.32 -3.43 14.64
CA ILE A 215 0.00 -4.21 15.85
C ILE A 215 1.25 -4.71 16.59
N GLY A 216 2.45 -4.66 15.98
CA GLY A 216 3.67 -5.25 16.55
C GLY A 216 4.06 -4.77 17.94
N CYS A 217 3.77 -3.52 18.32
CA CYS A 217 4.02 -3.06 19.70
C CYS A 217 3.15 -3.79 20.73
N ALA A 218 2.03 -4.38 20.29
CA ALA A 218 1.13 -5.14 21.14
C ALA A 218 1.66 -6.55 21.47
N GLU A 219 2.78 -6.99 20.90
CA GLU A 219 3.36 -8.32 21.15
C GLU A 219 3.65 -8.56 22.64
N CYS A 220 4.30 -7.59 23.29
CA CYS A 220 4.78 -7.70 24.67
C CYS A 220 3.86 -7.03 25.71
N HIS A 221 3.03 -6.07 25.31
CA HIS A 221 2.16 -5.29 26.19
C HIS A 221 1.01 -4.65 25.39
N ASP A 222 -0.02 -4.08 26.01
CA ASP A 222 -1.05 -3.33 25.26
C ASP A 222 -0.45 -2.08 24.57
N HIS A 223 -0.91 -1.74 23.36
CA HIS A 223 -0.32 -0.65 22.58
C HIS A 223 -0.50 0.72 23.27
N PRO A 224 0.55 1.54 23.44
CA PRO A 224 0.49 2.74 24.30
C PRO A 224 -0.37 3.88 23.72
N PHE A 225 -0.51 3.94 22.40
CA PHE A 225 -1.20 5.03 21.69
C PHE A 225 -2.39 4.59 20.83
N ALA A 226 -2.75 3.30 20.86
CA ALA A 226 -3.79 2.74 20.00
C ALA A 226 -4.60 1.71 20.81
N SER A 227 -5.80 1.38 20.34
CA SER A 227 -6.72 0.49 21.06
C SER A 227 -6.38 -1.00 20.98
N TRP A 228 -5.22 -1.37 20.41
CA TRP A 228 -4.80 -2.76 20.24
C TRP A 228 -4.23 -3.33 21.52
N LYS A 229 -4.78 -4.46 21.95
CA LYS A 229 -4.34 -5.17 23.16
C LYS A 229 -3.40 -6.31 22.80
N GLN A 230 -2.61 -6.76 23.77
CA GLN A 230 -1.73 -7.91 23.60
C GLN A 230 -2.49 -9.16 23.16
N LYS A 231 -3.69 -9.38 23.70
CA LYS A 231 -4.55 -10.48 23.26
C LYS A 231 -4.93 -10.42 21.77
N ASP A 232 -5.03 -9.22 21.19
CA ASP A 232 -5.41 -9.04 19.79
C ASP A 232 -4.23 -9.43 18.88
N PHE A 233 -2.99 -9.09 19.30
CA PHE A 233 -1.77 -9.55 18.64
C PHE A 233 -1.69 -11.08 18.62
N TRP A 234 -1.79 -11.71 19.80
CA TRP A 234 -1.70 -13.17 19.89
C TRP A 234 -2.89 -13.89 19.27
N GLY A 235 -4.06 -13.24 19.20
CA GLY A 235 -5.20 -13.75 18.44
C GLY A 235 -4.96 -13.77 16.92
N MET A 236 -4.13 -12.87 16.40
CA MET A 236 -3.73 -12.88 14.98
C MET A 236 -2.57 -13.85 14.70
N ALA A 237 -1.68 -14.04 15.67
CA ALA A 237 -0.55 -14.96 15.54
C ALA A 237 -0.95 -16.44 15.64
N ALA A 238 -2.11 -16.75 16.21
CA ALA A 238 -2.59 -18.11 16.45
C ALA A 238 -3.01 -18.88 15.19
#